data_AF-A0A845AUW3-F1
#
_entry.id   AF-A0A845AUW3-F1
#
_cell.length_a   1.000
_cell.length_b   1.000
_cell.length_c   1.000
_cell.angle_alpha   90.00
_cell.angle_beta   90.00
_cell.angle_gamma   90.00
#
_symmetry.space_group_name_H-M   'P 1'
#
loop_
_entity.id
_entity.type
_entity.pdbx_description
1 polymer ?
#
loop_
_entity_poly.entity_id
_entity_poly.type
_entity_poly.pdbx_seq_one_letter_code
_entity_poly.pdbx_strand_id
1 'polypeptide(L)'
;MKRRALLAGLGAMFVGACSKVADSSVGSSLLSAAEDWHRKAHRALSSRTAMVREYTKADISPDFRGNGSLTVDTEAYRAHMAEGFVDWRLEVGGLVANPLSLSLEQLRAFPQRTQITRHDCVEGWSAIGEWTGPQLSAILEAAGISSEANFIVFRCADTLGGHKYYESVDMVDALHPQTIIAHRLNGENLPIKNGAPLRMRIEKQLGYKHPKYLTAIEAVASLDDIGLGKGGYWEDQYGYQWYAGI
;
A
#
# COMPACT_ATOMS: atom_id res chain seq x y z
N MET A 1 -11.49 50.04 -9.23
CA MET A 1 -11.17 49.80 -7.79
C MET A 1 -12.52 49.89 -7.06
N LYS A 2 -13.05 48.91 -6.30
CA LYS A 2 -12.47 47.85 -5.50
C LYS A 2 -13.47 46.67 -5.45
N ARG A 3 -13.12 45.54 -6.06
CA ARG A 3 -13.61 44.20 -5.66
C ARG A 3 -12.78 43.80 -4.45
N ARG A 4 -13.37 43.66 -3.25
CA ARG A 4 -12.82 42.96 -2.05
C ARG A 4 -13.66 43.35 -0.83
N ALA A 5 -14.81 42.70 -0.63
CA ALA A 5 -15.52 42.75 0.66
C ALA A 5 -16.55 41.60 0.80
N LEU A 6 -16.25 40.39 0.32
CA LEU A 6 -17.19 39.26 0.49
C LEU A 6 -16.50 37.91 0.69
N LEU A 7 -15.45 37.87 1.52
CA LEU A 7 -14.72 36.62 1.82
C LEU A 7 -14.37 36.45 3.32
N ALA A 8 -15.10 37.09 4.24
CA ALA A 8 -14.76 37.05 5.67
C ALA A 8 -15.87 36.47 6.58
N GLY A 9 -16.73 35.58 6.07
CA GLY A 9 -17.97 35.19 6.77
C GLY A 9 -18.25 33.71 7.02
N LEU A 10 -17.33 32.77 6.72
CA LEU A 10 -17.63 31.32 6.85
C LEU A 10 -16.68 30.53 7.78
N GLY A 11 -15.77 31.20 8.48
CA GLY A 11 -14.64 30.53 9.13
C GLY A 11 -14.83 29.98 10.56
N ALA A 12 -16.00 30.07 11.19
CA ALA A 12 -16.06 29.90 12.66
C ALA A 12 -17.18 29.01 13.23
N MET A 13 -17.69 28.03 12.48
CA MET A 13 -18.62 27.02 13.04
C MET A 13 -18.41 25.61 12.45
N PHE A 14 -17.24 24.98 12.58
CA PHE A 14 -17.09 23.59 12.09
C PHE A 14 -16.18 22.65 12.88
N VAL A 15 -15.70 22.99 14.08
CA VAL A 15 -14.74 22.10 14.77
C VAL A 15 -15.41 20.87 15.43
N GLY A 16 -16.72 20.90 15.69
CA GLY A 16 -17.48 19.76 16.25
C GLY A 16 -18.43 19.05 15.28
N ALA A 17 -18.58 19.56 14.05
CA ALA A 17 -19.57 19.08 13.09
C ALA A 17 -18.95 18.16 12.02
N CYS A 18 -17.62 18.13 11.86
CA CYS A 18 -16.99 17.32 10.82
C CYS A 18 -17.16 15.81 11.03
N SER A 19 -17.08 15.30 12.27
CA SER A 19 -17.25 13.86 12.54
C SER A 19 -18.68 13.38 12.28
N LYS A 20 -19.69 14.08 12.83
CA LYS A 20 -21.11 13.74 12.60
C LYS A 20 -21.55 13.91 11.14
N VAL A 21 -20.93 14.83 10.40
CA VAL A 21 -21.20 14.99 8.97
C VAL A 21 -20.53 13.85 8.17
N ALA A 22 -19.29 13.46 8.49
CA ALA A 22 -18.62 12.32 7.87
C ALA A 22 -19.38 11.00 8.07
N ASP A 23 -20.03 10.82 9.23
CA ASP A 23 -20.85 9.63 9.54
C ASP A 23 -22.24 9.63 8.87
N SER A 24 -22.65 10.74 8.23
CA SER A 24 -23.92 10.80 7.49
C SER A 24 -23.76 10.31 6.05
N SER A 25 -24.80 9.69 5.47
CA SER A 25 -24.76 9.21 4.06
C SER A 25 -24.47 10.33 3.04
N VAL A 26 -24.92 11.55 3.34
CA VAL A 26 -24.65 12.72 2.50
C VAL A 26 -23.18 13.17 2.66
N GLY A 27 -22.63 13.16 3.87
CA GLY A 27 -21.22 13.53 4.06
C GLY A 27 -20.25 12.49 3.52
N SER A 28 -20.54 11.19 3.68
CA SER A 28 -19.71 10.12 3.12
C SER A 28 -19.68 10.16 1.59
N SER A 29 -20.83 10.37 0.92
CA SER A 29 -20.87 10.51 -0.54
C SER A 29 -20.10 11.74 -1.05
N LEU A 30 -20.15 12.86 -0.34
CA LEU A 30 -19.35 14.05 -0.67
C LEU A 30 -17.85 13.79 -0.50
N LEU A 31 -17.43 13.08 0.54
CA LEU A 31 -16.04 12.70 0.77
C LEU A 31 -15.53 11.74 -0.31
N SER A 32 -16.30 10.70 -0.67
CA SER A 32 -15.95 9.80 -1.77
C SER A 32 -15.83 10.54 -3.11
N ALA A 33 -16.73 11.48 -3.40
CA ALA A 33 -16.66 12.28 -4.63
C ALA A 33 -15.42 13.19 -4.65
N ALA A 34 -15.06 13.77 -3.50
CA ALA A 34 -13.85 14.58 -3.36
C ALA A 34 -12.58 13.74 -3.53
N GLU A 35 -12.56 12.52 -2.98
CA GLU A 35 -11.44 11.57 -3.15
C GLU A 35 -11.30 11.16 -4.63
N ASP A 36 -12.40 10.81 -5.29
CA ASP A 36 -12.41 10.49 -6.71
C ASP A 36 -11.91 11.63 -7.58
N TRP A 37 -12.31 12.86 -7.26
CA TRP A 37 -11.81 14.05 -7.95
C TRP A 37 -10.32 14.25 -7.69
N HIS A 38 -9.86 14.10 -6.45
CA HIS A 38 -8.45 14.20 -6.09
C HIS A 38 -7.60 13.18 -6.85
N ARG A 39 -8.02 11.91 -6.88
CA ARG A 39 -7.37 10.84 -7.66
C ARG A 39 -7.32 11.21 -9.15
N LYS A 40 -8.44 11.60 -9.75
CA LYS A 40 -8.50 11.98 -11.18
C LYS A 40 -7.60 13.17 -11.50
N ALA A 41 -7.62 14.21 -10.66
CA ALA A 41 -6.77 15.39 -10.83
C ALA A 41 -5.29 15.02 -10.70
N HIS A 42 -4.92 14.24 -9.68
CA HIS A 42 -3.53 13.78 -9.50
C HIS A 42 -3.04 12.97 -10.71
N ARG A 43 -3.87 12.07 -11.24
CA ARG A 43 -3.56 11.26 -12.43
C ARG A 43 -3.49 12.07 -13.74
N ALA A 44 -4.19 13.20 -13.82
CA ALA A 44 -4.12 14.08 -14.99
C ALA A 44 -2.85 14.95 -14.96
N LEU A 45 -2.36 15.31 -13.77
CA LEU A 45 -1.20 16.18 -13.59
C LEU A 45 0.12 15.41 -13.51
N SER A 46 0.10 14.17 -13.03
CA SER A 46 1.27 13.29 -12.92
C SER A 46 1.27 12.30 -14.09
N SER A 47 2.39 12.19 -14.82
CA SER A 47 2.50 11.10 -15.80
C SER A 47 2.36 9.76 -15.08
N ARG A 48 1.61 8.81 -15.65
CA ARG A 48 1.34 7.52 -15.00
C ARG A 48 2.61 6.75 -14.68
N THR A 49 3.68 6.99 -15.44
CA THR A 49 5.02 6.41 -15.27
C THR A 49 6.03 7.38 -14.66
N ALA A 50 5.58 8.52 -14.11
CA ALA A 50 6.47 9.45 -13.44
C ALA A 50 7.06 8.76 -12.22
N MET A 51 8.36 8.49 -12.29
CA MET A 51 9.13 7.92 -11.20
C MET A 51 9.12 8.88 -10.02
N VAL A 52 8.97 8.33 -8.82
CA VAL A 52 9.23 9.07 -7.59
C VAL A 52 10.73 9.34 -7.49
N ARG A 53 11.06 10.40 -6.74
CA ARG A 53 12.45 10.75 -6.47
C ARG A 53 13.18 9.59 -5.80
N GLU A 54 14.29 9.20 -6.42
CA GLU A 54 15.26 8.31 -5.80
C GLU A 54 16.36 9.13 -5.12
N TYR A 55 16.87 8.58 -4.03
CA TYR A 55 17.89 9.18 -3.20
C TYR A 55 19.22 8.43 -3.35
N THR A 56 20.26 8.95 -2.71
CA THR A 56 21.57 8.30 -2.68
C THR A 56 21.74 7.50 -1.40
N LYS A 57 22.77 6.64 -1.35
CA LYS A 57 23.10 5.90 -0.12
C LYS A 57 23.43 6.83 1.06
N ALA A 58 23.92 8.04 0.80
CA ALA A 58 24.22 9.03 1.84
C ALA A 58 22.95 9.61 2.49
N ASP A 59 21.79 9.50 1.83
CA ASP A 59 20.51 9.98 2.34
C ASP A 59 19.76 8.92 3.17
N ILE A 60 20.25 7.67 3.23
CA ILE A 60 19.60 6.59 3.95
C ILE A 60 19.48 6.96 5.44
N SER A 61 18.27 6.79 5.97
CA SER A 61 18.00 7.09 7.37
C SER A 61 18.75 6.12 8.29
N PRO A 62 19.31 6.59 9.44
CA PRO A 62 20.04 5.72 10.37
C PRO A 62 19.23 4.54 10.91
N ASP A 63 17.92 4.73 11.10
CA ASP A 63 16.96 3.66 11.39
C ASP A 63 15.77 3.76 10.45
N PHE A 64 15.34 2.61 9.94
CA PHE A 64 14.06 2.50 9.26
C PHE A 64 13.01 2.02 10.24
N ARG A 65 12.22 2.97 10.76
CA ARG A 65 11.21 2.72 11.79
C ARG A 65 10.21 1.62 11.38
N GLY A 66 9.91 0.72 12.30
CA GLY A 66 8.76 -0.18 12.20
C GLY A 66 7.48 0.53 12.66
N ASN A 67 6.37 0.32 11.96
CA ASN A 67 5.06 0.92 12.31
C ASN A 67 3.93 -0.11 12.20
N GLY A 68 2.83 0.10 12.93
CA GLY A 68 1.74 -0.87 13.09
C GLY A 68 2.24 -2.15 13.77
N SER A 69 1.88 -3.31 13.23
CA SER A 69 2.32 -4.62 13.75
C SER A 69 3.84 -4.76 13.63
N LEU A 70 4.58 -4.87 14.74
CA LEU A 70 6.04 -5.07 14.74
C LEU A 70 6.46 -6.54 14.61
N THR A 71 5.50 -7.45 14.69
CA THR A 71 5.64 -8.88 14.43
C THR A 71 4.25 -9.48 14.16
N VAL A 72 4.21 -10.74 13.72
CA VAL A 72 2.99 -11.54 13.62
C VAL A 72 3.02 -12.57 14.75
N ASP A 73 2.05 -12.49 15.67
CA ASP A 73 2.00 -13.38 16.84
C ASP A 73 1.13 -14.63 16.58
N THR A 74 1.47 -15.39 15.54
CA THR A 74 0.83 -16.67 15.25
C THR A 74 1.86 -17.80 15.28
N GLU A 75 1.43 -19.00 15.67
CA GLU A 75 2.31 -20.18 15.70
C GLU A 75 2.89 -20.48 14.32
N ALA A 76 2.06 -20.43 13.27
CA ALA A 76 2.49 -20.65 11.90
C ALA A 76 3.58 -19.66 11.45
N TYR A 77 3.42 -18.37 11.74
CA TYR A 77 4.43 -17.38 11.38
C TYR A 77 5.74 -17.58 12.18
N ARG A 78 5.64 -17.90 13.48
CA ARG A 78 6.84 -18.20 14.30
C ARG A 78 7.59 -19.43 13.80
N ALA A 79 6.89 -20.46 13.34
CA ALA A 79 7.50 -21.64 12.72
C ALA A 79 8.28 -21.26 11.45
N HIS A 80 7.64 -20.52 10.52
CA HIS A 80 8.35 -20.02 9.33
C HIS A 80 9.55 -19.15 9.70
N MET A 81 9.41 -18.25 10.67
CA MET A 81 10.51 -17.39 11.11
C MET A 81 11.70 -18.20 11.66
N ALA A 82 11.43 -19.24 12.47
CA ALA A 82 12.47 -20.10 13.04
C ALA A 82 13.27 -20.86 11.97
N GLU A 83 12.65 -21.15 10.83
CA GLU A 83 13.26 -21.84 9.70
C GLU A 83 13.75 -20.88 8.61
N GLY A 84 13.76 -19.57 8.85
CA GLY A 84 14.23 -18.58 7.88
C GLY A 84 13.31 -18.42 6.66
N PHE A 85 12.02 -18.71 6.83
CA PHE A 85 10.96 -18.58 5.83
C PHE A 85 11.12 -19.46 4.58
N VAL A 86 11.84 -20.59 4.68
CA VAL A 86 12.08 -21.52 3.55
C VAL A 86 10.78 -22.03 2.92
N ASP A 87 9.77 -22.28 3.75
CA ASP A 87 8.44 -22.74 3.33
C ASP A 87 7.42 -21.61 3.16
N TRP A 88 7.85 -20.34 3.28
CA TRP A 88 6.97 -19.22 2.98
C TRP A 88 6.62 -19.22 1.49
N ARG A 89 5.35 -19.01 1.20
CA ARG A 89 4.82 -18.89 -0.16
C ARG A 89 4.01 -17.61 -0.30
N LEU A 90 4.17 -16.96 -1.45
CA LEU A 90 3.31 -15.89 -1.89
C LEU A 90 2.31 -16.45 -2.90
N GLU A 91 1.04 -16.43 -2.55
CA GLU A 91 -0.03 -16.82 -3.45
C GLU A 91 -0.40 -15.66 -4.39
N VAL A 92 -0.63 -15.94 -5.66
CA VAL A 92 -1.11 -14.98 -6.66
C VAL A 92 -2.35 -15.57 -7.32
N GLY A 93 -3.48 -14.91 -7.14
CA GLY A 93 -4.78 -15.44 -7.56
C GLY A 93 -5.79 -14.36 -7.97
N GLY A 94 -7.07 -14.74 -7.96
CA GLY A 94 -8.16 -13.90 -8.44
C GLY A 94 -8.29 -13.96 -9.97
N LEU A 95 -8.45 -12.80 -10.61
CA LEU A 95 -8.61 -12.64 -12.05
C LEU A 95 -7.28 -12.81 -12.81
N VAL A 96 -6.70 -14.00 -12.73
CA VAL A 96 -5.45 -14.40 -13.40
C VAL A 96 -5.66 -15.71 -14.16
N ALA A 97 -4.97 -15.87 -15.29
CA ALA A 97 -5.06 -17.10 -16.09
C ALA A 97 -4.33 -18.28 -15.45
N ASN A 98 -3.20 -18.01 -14.78
CA ASN A 98 -2.35 -19.01 -14.15
C ASN A 98 -2.08 -18.60 -12.69
N PRO A 99 -2.90 -19.06 -11.73
CA PRO A 99 -2.61 -18.85 -10.31
C PRO A 99 -1.23 -19.40 -9.94
N LEU A 100 -0.48 -18.67 -9.12
CA LEU A 100 0.90 -19.00 -8.73
C LEU A 100 1.01 -19.17 -7.21
N SER A 101 1.85 -20.10 -6.77
CA SER A 101 2.33 -20.20 -5.39
C SER A 101 3.86 -20.11 -5.43
N LEU A 102 4.40 -18.94 -5.07
CA LEU A 102 5.80 -18.61 -5.27
C LEU A 102 6.60 -18.72 -3.97
N SER A 103 7.64 -19.54 -3.97
CA SER A 103 8.68 -19.53 -2.93
C SER A 103 9.50 -18.24 -2.94
N LEU A 104 10.20 -17.95 -1.84
CA LEU A 104 11.15 -16.83 -1.80
C LEU A 104 12.26 -16.96 -2.83
N GLU A 105 12.71 -18.17 -3.15
CA GLU A 105 13.69 -18.41 -4.20
C GLU A 105 13.13 -18.02 -5.58
N GLN A 106 11.93 -18.49 -5.91
CA GLN A 106 11.27 -18.14 -7.17
C GLN A 106 11.03 -16.63 -7.29
N LEU A 107 10.62 -15.95 -6.21
CA LEU A 107 10.46 -14.48 -6.20
C LEU A 107 11.77 -13.75 -6.46
N ARG A 108 12.90 -14.26 -5.96
CA ARG A 108 14.23 -13.69 -6.21
C ARG A 108 14.71 -13.93 -7.64
N ALA A 109 14.17 -14.93 -8.34
CA ALA A 109 14.51 -15.23 -9.73
C ALA A 109 13.81 -14.30 -10.74
N PHE A 110 12.72 -13.63 -10.35
CA PHE A 110 12.13 -12.55 -11.17
C PHE A 110 13.09 -11.37 -11.33
N PRO A 111 12.93 -10.52 -12.37
CA PRO A 111 13.71 -9.29 -12.51
C PRO A 111 13.65 -8.44 -11.24
N GLN A 112 14.81 -8.24 -10.61
CA GLN A 112 14.92 -7.48 -9.38
C GLN A 112 15.10 -5.99 -9.66
N ARG A 113 14.46 -5.16 -8.84
CA ARG A 113 14.69 -3.73 -8.78
C ARG A 113 15.24 -3.36 -7.41
N THR A 114 16.29 -2.55 -7.40
CA THR A 114 16.76 -1.83 -6.21
C THR A 114 16.43 -0.36 -6.36
N GLN A 115 15.86 0.25 -5.32
CA GLN A 115 15.50 1.67 -5.30
C GLN A 115 15.74 2.25 -3.91
N ILE A 116 16.26 3.48 -3.84
CA ILE A 116 16.43 4.21 -2.58
C ILE A 116 15.33 5.27 -2.53
N THR A 117 14.30 5.02 -1.72
CA THR A 117 13.05 5.80 -1.72
C THR A 117 12.69 6.24 -0.32
N ARG A 118 11.95 7.36 -0.23
CA ARG A 118 11.41 7.87 1.01
C ARG A 118 10.06 7.22 1.28
N HIS A 119 9.84 6.81 2.51
CA HIS A 119 8.55 6.40 3.03
C HIS A 119 7.96 7.54 3.85
N ASP A 120 6.79 7.99 3.44
CA ASP A 120 6.06 9.07 4.12
C ASP A 120 4.90 8.49 4.91
N CYS A 121 4.96 8.62 6.24
CA CYS A 121 3.92 8.11 7.13
C CYS A 121 2.91 9.21 7.49
N VAL A 122 1.63 8.83 7.55
CA VAL A 122 0.54 9.72 7.96
C VAL A 122 0.72 10.27 9.39
N GLU A 123 1.50 9.60 10.23
CA GLU A 123 1.84 10.04 11.59
C GLU A 123 2.87 11.19 11.63
N GLY A 124 3.26 11.75 10.48
CA GLY A 124 4.11 12.95 10.41
C GLY A 124 5.61 12.68 10.45
N TRP A 125 6.04 11.46 10.15
CA TRP A 125 7.45 11.11 10.04
C TRP A 125 7.76 10.49 8.67
N SER A 126 9.02 10.58 8.26
CA SER A 126 9.51 9.93 7.04
C SER A 126 10.85 9.23 7.28
N ALA A 127 11.13 8.21 6.47
CA ALA A 127 12.40 7.49 6.49
C ALA A 127 12.81 7.08 5.08
N ILE A 128 14.10 7.18 4.77
CA ILE A 128 14.69 6.78 3.48
C ILE A 128 15.35 5.42 3.66
N GLY A 129 15.04 4.48 2.76
CA GLY A 129 15.61 3.14 2.76
C GLY A 129 15.92 2.66 1.35
N GLU A 130 16.95 1.82 1.22
CA GLU A 130 17.23 1.06 -0.01
C GLU A 130 16.42 -0.23 -0.01
N TRP A 131 15.46 -0.35 -0.91
CA TRP A 131 14.57 -1.50 -1.03
C TRP A 131 14.95 -2.33 -2.24
N THR A 132 14.94 -3.65 -2.10
CA THR A 132 15.14 -4.57 -3.23
C THR A 132 14.06 -5.65 -3.28
N GLY A 133 13.51 -5.86 -4.46
CA GLY A 133 12.52 -6.89 -4.75
C GLY A 133 12.08 -6.92 -6.21
N PRO A 134 11.34 -7.96 -6.63
CA PRO A 134 10.73 -7.99 -7.95
C PRO A 134 9.65 -6.91 -8.10
N GLN A 135 9.50 -6.40 -9.32
CA GLN A 135 8.39 -5.53 -9.68
C GLN A 135 7.08 -6.32 -9.64
N LEU A 136 6.03 -5.74 -9.06
CA LEU A 136 4.72 -6.37 -9.00
C LEU A 136 4.16 -6.67 -10.40
N SER A 137 4.37 -5.76 -11.35
CA SER A 137 3.94 -5.91 -12.75
C SER A 137 4.46 -7.20 -13.40
N ALA A 138 5.72 -7.56 -13.18
CA ALA A 138 6.33 -8.77 -13.76
C ALA A 138 5.68 -10.05 -13.21
N ILE A 139 5.28 -10.06 -11.94
CA ILE A 139 4.59 -11.20 -11.31
C ILE A 139 3.16 -11.31 -11.84
N LEU A 140 2.45 -10.18 -11.95
CA LEU A 140 1.09 -10.14 -12.51
C LEU A 140 1.06 -10.56 -14.00
N GLU A 141 2.08 -10.15 -14.77
CA GLU A 141 2.26 -10.58 -16.15
C GLU A 141 2.49 -12.10 -16.23
N ALA A 142 3.37 -12.66 -15.40
CA ALA A 142 3.63 -14.09 -15.35
C ALA A 142 2.39 -14.91 -14.94
N ALA A 143 1.54 -14.37 -14.07
CA ALA A 143 0.26 -14.98 -13.70
C ALA A 143 -0.80 -14.85 -14.82
N GLY A 144 -0.58 -14.02 -15.82
CA GLY A 144 -1.55 -13.74 -16.89
C GLY A 144 -2.76 -12.97 -16.37
N ILE A 145 -2.52 -11.78 -15.79
CA ILE A 145 -3.56 -10.87 -15.28
C ILE A 145 -4.65 -10.57 -16.33
N SER A 146 -5.92 -10.68 -15.93
CA SER A 146 -7.07 -10.36 -16.79
C SER A 146 -7.21 -8.86 -17.02
N SER A 147 -7.70 -8.47 -18.20
CA SER A 147 -8.12 -7.09 -18.48
C SER A 147 -9.33 -6.62 -17.67
N GLU A 148 -10.05 -7.53 -17.01
CA GLU A 148 -11.16 -7.22 -16.11
C GLU A 148 -10.71 -6.85 -14.69
N ALA A 149 -9.43 -7.06 -14.37
CA ALA A 149 -8.88 -6.68 -13.08
C ALA A 149 -8.73 -5.15 -12.99
N ASN A 150 -9.36 -4.56 -11.98
CA ASN A 150 -9.27 -3.11 -11.69
C ASN A 150 -8.42 -2.81 -10.46
N PHE A 151 -8.29 -3.77 -9.56
CA PHE A 151 -7.58 -3.63 -8.29
C PHE A 151 -6.74 -4.85 -7.98
N ILE A 152 -5.70 -4.62 -7.19
CA ILE A 152 -4.90 -5.66 -6.57
C ILE A 152 -5.08 -5.58 -5.06
N VAL A 153 -5.53 -6.68 -4.46
CA VAL A 153 -5.69 -6.84 -3.02
C VAL A 153 -4.49 -7.60 -2.46
N PHE A 154 -3.93 -7.10 -1.37
CA PHE A 154 -2.80 -7.67 -0.65
C PHE A 154 -3.27 -8.29 0.66
N ARG A 155 -3.00 -9.58 0.86
CA ARG A 155 -3.27 -10.28 2.13
C ARG A 155 -2.00 -10.39 2.96
N CYS A 156 -2.17 -10.24 4.27
CA CYS A 156 -1.07 -10.22 5.21
C CYS A 156 -1.28 -11.25 6.33
N ALA A 157 -0.19 -11.70 6.92
CA ALA A 157 -0.26 -12.64 8.04
C ALA A 157 -0.69 -11.99 9.37
N ASP A 158 -0.48 -10.69 9.53
CA ASP A 158 -0.76 -9.97 10.77
C ASP A 158 -2.24 -9.67 11.00
N THR A 159 -2.53 -9.44 12.27
CA THR A 159 -3.81 -8.97 12.77
C THR A 159 -3.53 -7.68 13.55
N LEU A 160 -4.27 -6.62 13.26
CA LEU A 160 -4.15 -5.33 13.95
C LEU A 160 -5.50 -4.95 14.53
N GLY A 161 -5.55 -4.57 15.81
CA GLY A 161 -6.81 -4.22 16.48
C GLY A 161 -7.87 -5.33 16.48
N GLY A 162 -7.46 -6.60 16.39
CA GLY A 162 -8.38 -7.75 16.33
C GLY A 162 -8.86 -8.14 14.93
N HIS A 163 -8.49 -7.41 13.88
CA HIS A 163 -8.89 -7.69 12.50
C HIS A 163 -7.68 -8.02 11.63
N LYS A 164 -7.88 -8.88 10.62
CA LYS A 164 -6.82 -9.22 9.66
C LYS A 164 -6.41 -8.00 8.85
N TYR A 165 -5.11 -7.74 8.76
CA TYR A 165 -4.61 -6.65 7.95
C TYR A 165 -4.68 -7.03 6.47
N TYR A 166 -5.16 -6.12 5.65
CA TYR A 166 -5.14 -6.23 4.21
C TYR A 166 -5.09 -4.82 3.61
N GLU A 167 -4.66 -4.74 2.37
CA GLU A 167 -4.60 -3.48 1.63
C GLU A 167 -4.97 -3.69 0.17
N SER A 168 -5.19 -2.60 -0.57
CA SER A 168 -5.37 -2.67 -2.02
C SER A 168 -4.90 -1.41 -2.75
N VAL A 169 -4.66 -1.56 -4.05
CA VAL A 169 -4.36 -0.45 -4.97
C VAL A 169 -5.04 -0.63 -6.31
N ASP A 170 -5.18 0.46 -7.08
CA ASP A 170 -5.59 0.38 -8.48
C ASP A 170 -4.49 -0.21 -9.38
N MET A 171 -4.88 -0.61 -10.60
CA MET A 171 -3.92 -1.11 -11.59
C MET A 171 -2.86 -0.09 -12.00
N VAL A 172 -3.09 1.22 -11.83
CA VAL A 172 -2.09 2.23 -12.20
C VAL A 172 -0.91 2.19 -11.25
N ASP A 173 -1.16 2.10 -9.94
CA ASP A 173 -0.10 1.97 -8.95
C ASP A 173 0.45 0.54 -8.88
N ALA A 174 -0.38 -0.48 -9.10
CA ALA A 174 0.09 -1.87 -9.15
C ALA A 174 1.12 -2.09 -10.26
N LEU A 175 0.90 -1.49 -11.43
CA LEU A 175 1.79 -1.62 -12.59
C LEU A 175 2.91 -0.57 -12.62
N HIS A 176 3.00 0.29 -11.61
CA HIS A 176 4.02 1.32 -11.56
C HIS A 176 5.43 0.69 -11.46
N PRO A 177 6.44 1.18 -12.20
CA PRO A 177 7.77 0.56 -12.21
C PRO A 177 8.50 0.53 -10.85
N GLN A 178 8.12 1.40 -9.91
CA GLN A 178 8.67 1.41 -8.53
C GLN A 178 7.77 0.69 -7.51
N THR A 179 6.69 0.02 -7.96
CA THR A 179 5.90 -0.85 -7.10
C THR A 179 6.53 -2.24 -7.06
N ILE A 180 7.13 -2.57 -5.91
CA ILE A 180 7.92 -3.79 -5.74
C ILE A 180 7.46 -4.60 -4.52
N ILE A 181 7.72 -5.90 -4.56
CA ILE A 181 7.58 -6.80 -3.41
C ILE A 181 8.96 -6.92 -2.76
N ALA A 182 9.27 -6.05 -1.80
CA ALA A 182 10.59 -6.00 -1.20
C ALA A 182 10.85 -7.19 -0.25
N HIS A 183 12.00 -7.85 -0.44
CA HIS A 183 12.55 -8.88 0.44
C HIS A 183 13.85 -8.46 1.13
N ARG A 184 14.43 -7.33 0.73
CA ARG A 184 15.62 -6.72 1.36
C ARG A 184 15.42 -5.24 1.66
N LEU A 185 16.09 -4.79 2.72
CA LEU A 185 16.18 -3.41 3.18
C LEU A 185 17.63 -3.09 3.53
N ASN A 186 18.18 -2.01 2.96
CA ASN A 186 19.54 -1.53 3.19
C ASN A 186 20.61 -2.62 2.97
N GLY A 187 20.46 -3.39 1.89
CA GLY A 187 21.39 -4.48 1.56
C GLY A 187 21.18 -5.77 2.36
N GLU A 188 20.37 -5.79 3.40
CA GLU A 188 20.16 -6.97 4.25
C GLU A 188 18.77 -7.58 4.06
N ASN A 189 18.57 -8.80 4.56
CA ASN A 189 17.24 -9.40 4.64
C ASN A 189 16.30 -8.48 5.41
N LEU A 190 15.04 -8.41 4.99
CA LEU A 190 14.04 -7.55 5.62
C LEU A 190 13.91 -7.86 7.12
N PRO A 191 14.06 -6.88 8.04
CA PRO A 191 13.83 -7.12 9.46
C PRO A 191 12.36 -7.44 9.75
N ILE A 192 12.08 -8.25 10.77
CA ILE A 192 10.70 -8.61 11.17
C ILE A 192 9.84 -7.37 11.38
N LYS A 193 10.33 -6.37 12.15
CA LYS A 193 9.62 -5.09 12.40
C LYS A 193 9.20 -4.36 11.12
N ASN A 194 9.92 -4.59 10.03
CA ASN A 194 9.72 -3.96 8.73
C ASN A 194 8.95 -4.85 7.74
N GLY A 195 8.50 -6.04 8.15
CA GLY A 195 7.54 -6.85 7.39
C GLY A 195 8.11 -8.07 6.71
N ALA A 196 9.14 -8.70 7.27
CA ALA A 196 9.69 -9.95 6.75
C ALA A 196 8.61 -11.04 6.52
N PRO A 197 8.79 -11.97 5.59
CA PRO A 197 9.87 -12.00 4.61
C PRO A 197 9.61 -11.09 3.40
N LEU A 198 8.36 -10.62 3.24
CA LEU A 198 7.90 -9.86 2.07
C LEU A 198 7.03 -8.69 2.51
N ARG A 199 7.31 -7.50 1.95
CA ARG A 199 6.44 -6.35 2.07
C ARG A 199 6.21 -5.68 0.72
N MET A 200 5.11 -4.95 0.60
CA MET A 200 4.94 -4.05 -0.53
C MET A 200 5.70 -2.74 -0.32
N ARG A 201 6.17 -2.20 -1.44
CA ARG A 201 6.60 -0.81 -1.59
C ARG A 201 5.82 -0.22 -2.75
N ILE A 202 4.96 0.77 -2.47
CA ILE A 202 4.05 1.37 -3.45
C ILE A 202 4.33 2.87 -3.48
N GLU A 203 5.45 3.27 -4.07
CA GLU A 203 6.10 4.54 -3.71
C GLU A 203 5.32 5.82 -4.03
N LYS A 204 4.25 5.74 -4.82
CA LYS A 204 3.34 6.86 -5.08
C LYS A 204 2.23 7.01 -4.03
N GLN A 205 2.28 6.23 -2.94
CA GLN A 205 1.26 6.18 -1.91
C GLN A 205 1.88 6.43 -0.52
N LEU A 206 1.05 6.86 0.43
CA LEU A 206 1.43 6.96 1.84
C LEU A 206 1.69 5.59 2.48
N GLY A 207 2.45 5.61 3.57
CA GLY A 207 3.03 4.42 4.18
C GLY A 207 2.06 3.34 4.65
N TYR A 208 0.79 3.67 4.93
CA TYR A 208 -0.20 2.64 5.32
C TYR A 208 -0.61 1.74 4.16
N LYS A 209 -0.51 2.23 2.92
CA LYS A 209 -0.71 1.45 1.69
C LYS A 209 0.44 0.48 1.38
N HIS A 210 1.46 0.37 2.24
CA HIS A 210 2.63 -0.49 2.06
C HIS A 210 2.57 -1.72 2.98
N PRO A 211 1.65 -2.70 2.75
CA PRO A 211 1.43 -3.84 3.61
C PRO A 211 2.69 -4.67 3.87
N LYS A 212 2.72 -5.31 5.04
CA LYS A 212 3.84 -6.12 5.55
C LYS A 212 3.40 -7.58 5.70
N TYR A 213 4.36 -8.49 5.83
CA TYR A 213 4.08 -9.91 6.07
C TYR A 213 3.19 -10.53 4.97
N LEU A 214 3.49 -10.20 3.72
CA LEU A 214 2.64 -10.49 2.56
C LEU A 214 2.52 -12.00 2.32
N THR A 215 1.28 -12.49 2.29
CA THR A 215 0.95 -13.91 2.07
C THR A 215 0.27 -14.14 0.72
N ALA A 216 -0.52 -13.18 0.23
CA ALA A 216 -1.18 -13.33 -1.06
C ALA A 216 -1.42 -11.99 -1.77
N ILE A 217 -1.57 -12.09 -3.09
CA ILE A 217 -2.00 -11.04 -3.99
C ILE A 217 -3.20 -11.56 -4.80
N GLU A 218 -4.28 -10.79 -4.83
CA GLU A 218 -5.52 -11.15 -5.52
C GLU A 218 -5.92 -10.05 -6.50
N ALA A 219 -6.07 -10.41 -7.78
CA ALA A 219 -6.62 -9.52 -8.78
C ALA A 219 -8.14 -9.53 -8.74
N VAL A 220 -8.78 -8.37 -8.62
CA VAL A 220 -10.24 -8.26 -8.48
C VAL A 220 -10.82 -7.14 -9.35
N ALA A 221 -12.08 -7.31 -9.76
CA ALA A 221 -12.81 -6.32 -10.55
C ALA A 221 -13.41 -5.19 -9.70
N SER A 222 -13.79 -5.50 -8.45
CA SER A 222 -14.34 -4.54 -7.48
C SER A 222 -13.82 -4.83 -6.08
N LEU A 223 -13.85 -3.81 -5.22
CA LEU A 223 -13.53 -3.90 -3.80
C LEU A 223 -14.79 -4.07 -2.93
N ASP A 224 -16.00 -3.98 -3.51
CA ASP A 224 -17.27 -3.97 -2.76
C ASP A 224 -17.45 -5.18 -1.84
N ASP A 225 -17.01 -6.36 -2.27
CA ASP A 225 -17.09 -7.62 -1.52
C ASP A 225 -15.82 -7.94 -0.71
N ILE A 226 -14.85 -7.00 -0.66
CA ILE A 226 -13.60 -7.17 0.07
C ILE A 226 -13.68 -6.41 1.40
N GLY A 227 -13.58 -7.14 2.51
CA GLY A 227 -13.63 -6.53 3.84
C GLY A 227 -14.98 -5.85 4.11
N LEU A 228 -14.97 -4.56 4.45
CA LEU A 228 -16.18 -3.74 4.56
C LEU A 228 -16.47 -2.91 3.29
N GLY A 229 -15.83 -3.25 2.17
CA GLY A 229 -16.06 -2.60 0.88
C GLY A 229 -15.36 -1.25 0.72
N LYS A 230 -14.49 -0.84 1.65
CA LYS A 230 -13.81 0.47 1.59
C LYS A 230 -12.36 0.40 1.10
N GLY A 231 -11.88 -0.80 0.78
CA GLY A 231 -10.65 -1.00 0.02
C GLY A 231 -9.37 -1.24 0.83
N GLY A 232 -9.42 -1.31 2.14
CA GLY A 232 -8.26 -1.64 2.96
C GLY A 232 -8.57 -1.61 4.45
N TYR A 233 -7.63 -2.09 5.26
CA TYR A 233 -7.80 -2.14 6.71
C TYR A 233 -8.06 -0.74 7.31
N TRP A 234 -7.28 0.27 6.93
CA TRP A 234 -7.39 1.60 7.53
C TRP A 234 -8.66 2.34 7.10
N GLU A 235 -9.07 2.11 5.86
CA GLU A 235 -10.30 2.60 5.28
C GLU A 235 -11.52 1.98 5.96
N ASP A 236 -11.51 0.65 6.13
CA ASP A 236 -12.57 -0.10 6.79
C ASP A 236 -12.74 0.30 8.26
N GLN A 237 -11.64 0.31 9.01
CA GLN A 237 -11.67 0.43 10.47
C GLN A 237 -11.63 1.88 10.98
N TYR A 238 -10.95 2.77 10.25
CA TYR A 238 -10.65 4.12 10.72
C TYR A 238 -11.05 5.22 9.73
N GLY A 239 -11.65 4.86 8.59
CA GLY A 239 -12.15 5.83 7.61
C GLY A 239 -11.05 6.63 6.93
N TYR A 240 -9.86 6.04 6.74
CA TYR A 240 -8.81 6.67 5.96
C TYR A 240 -9.27 6.79 4.49
N GLN A 241 -8.64 7.71 3.74
CA GLN A 241 -8.84 7.78 2.29
C GLN A 241 -8.30 6.52 1.65
N TRP A 242 -8.95 5.99 0.63
CA TRP A 242 -8.41 4.80 -0.04
C TRP A 242 -7.26 5.15 -0.98
N TYR A 243 -7.41 6.24 -1.75
CA TYR A 243 -6.35 6.79 -2.57
C TYR A 243 -5.51 7.79 -1.77
N ALA A 244 -4.31 7.35 -1.36
CA ALA A 244 -3.37 8.08 -0.53
C ALA A 244 -2.17 8.62 -1.31
N GLY A 245 -2.42 9.11 -2.54
CA GLY A 245 -1.38 9.47 -3.49
C GLY A 245 -0.52 10.67 -3.05
N ILE A 246 0.79 10.59 -3.30
CA ILE A 246 1.78 11.65 -3.05
C ILE A 246 2.59 12.03 -4.30
#